data_AF-A0AA43ULA4-F1
#
_entry.id   AF-A0AA43ULA4-F1
#
_cell.length_a   1.000
_cell.length_b   1.000
_cell.length_c   1.000
_cell.angle_alpha   90.00
_cell.angle_beta   90.00
_cell.angle_gamma   90.00
#
_symmetry.space_group_name_H-M   'P 1'
#
loop_
_entity.id
_entity.type
_entity.pdbx_description
1 polymer ?
#
loop_
_entity_poly.entity_id
_entity_poly.type
_entity_poly.pdbx_seq_one_letter_code
_entity_poly.pdbx_strand_id
1 'polypeptide(L)'
;MLFSSLRRKAEPRRDRPRYVSSLQRDVRKYLGWSRQDVEADYSANRSVHTILTIGYMEYVDDILVLTEKGELLMQNVMEQQAPAAE
;
A
#
# COMPACT_ATOMS: atom_id res chain seq x y z
N MET A 1 -39.36 -22.37 -1.04
CA MET A 1 -38.61 -22.16 -2.28
C MET A 1 -37.15 -21.87 -1.92
N LEU A 2 -36.21 -22.60 -2.54
CA LEU A 2 -34.75 -22.46 -2.36
C LEU A 2 -34.24 -21.13 -2.95
N PHE A 3 -33.46 -20.35 -2.20
CA PHE A 3 -32.60 -19.30 -2.76
C PHE A 3 -31.14 -19.77 -2.76
N SER A 4 -30.78 -20.49 -3.81
CA SER A 4 -29.39 -20.76 -4.19
C SER A 4 -28.80 -19.49 -4.82
N SER A 5 -28.27 -18.59 -3.99
CA SER A 5 -27.43 -17.49 -4.47
C SER A 5 -26.07 -18.07 -4.91
N LEU A 6 -25.93 -18.22 -6.22
CA LEU A 6 -24.72 -18.61 -6.92
C LEU A 6 -23.53 -17.72 -6.49
N ARG A 7 -22.65 -18.25 -5.65
CA ARG A 7 -21.28 -17.77 -5.54
C ARG A 7 -20.62 -17.95 -6.90
N ARG A 8 -20.62 -16.91 -7.73
CA ARG A 8 -19.71 -16.84 -8.88
C ARG A 8 -18.30 -16.80 -8.32
N LYS A 9 -17.61 -17.95 -8.35
CA LYS A 9 -16.15 -18.00 -8.21
C LYS A 9 -15.59 -17.13 -9.34
N ALA A 10 -15.11 -15.94 -8.99
CA ALA A 10 -14.38 -15.10 -9.91
C ALA A 10 -13.08 -15.84 -10.28
N GLU A 11 -12.89 -16.15 -11.56
CA GLU A 11 -11.63 -16.63 -12.09
C GLU A 11 -10.51 -15.63 -11.76
N PRO A 12 -9.35 -16.10 -11.28
CA PRO A 12 -8.21 -15.22 -11.05
C PRO A 12 -7.70 -14.74 -12.41
N ARG A 13 -8.08 -13.51 -12.78
CA ARG A 13 -7.49 -12.78 -13.92
C ARG A 13 -5.97 -12.70 -13.70
N ARG A 14 -5.21 -13.45 -14.50
CA ARG A 14 -3.75 -13.63 -14.40
C ARG A 14 -2.92 -12.36 -14.67
N ASP A 15 -3.54 -11.29 -15.18
CA ASP A 15 -2.85 -10.04 -15.54
C ASP A 15 -3.00 -8.90 -14.53
N ARG A 16 -3.56 -9.14 -13.34
CA ARG A 16 -3.59 -8.11 -12.29
C ARG A 16 -2.27 -8.13 -11.51
N PRO A 17 -1.59 -6.98 -11.35
CA PRO A 17 -0.41 -6.88 -10.48
C PRO A 17 -0.75 -7.48 -9.11
N ARG A 18 0.10 -8.41 -8.64
CA ARG A 18 -0.05 -9.06 -7.34
C ARG A 18 -0.30 -7.98 -6.29
N TYR A 19 -1.40 -8.15 -5.56
CA TYR A 19 -1.93 -7.27 -4.51
C TYR A 19 -0.88 -6.29 -3.97
N VAL A 20 -0.87 -5.06 -4.47
CA VAL A 20 -0.25 -3.95 -3.73
C VAL A 20 -0.99 -3.96 -2.39
N SER A 21 -0.27 -4.27 -1.30
CA SER A 21 -0.90 -4.34 0.01
C SER A 21 -1.59 -3.00 0.28
N SER A 22 -2.71 -2.99 1.02
CA SER A 22 -3.39 -1.73 1.37
C SER A 22 -2.41 -0.74 1.98
N LEU A 23 -1.43 -1.24 2.75
CA LEU A 23 -0.33 -0.46 3.29
C LEU A 23 0.56 0.17 2.21
N GLN A 24 1.05 -0.59 1.22
CA GLN A 24 1.86 -0.04 0.13
C GLN A 24 1.09 1.01 -0.69
N ARG A 25 -0.22 0.83 -0.85
CA ARG A 25 -1.08 1.82 -1.51
C ARG A 25 -1.17 3.10 -0.69
N ASP A 26 -1.35 2.97 0.62
CA ASP A 26 -1.44 4.12 1.51
C ASP A 26 -0.09 4.86 1.58
N VAL A 27 1.03 4.15 1.67
CA VAL A 27 2.38 4.74 1.61
C VAL A 27 2.59 5.52 0.30
N ARG A 28 2.20 4.96 -0.86
CA ARG A 28 2.26 5.70 -2.13
C ARG A 28 1.35 6.91 -2.16
N LYS A 29 0.15 6.81 -1.56
CA LYS A 29 -0.84 7.89 -1.55
C LYS A 29 -0.33 9.13 -0.81
N TYR A 30 0.33 8.93 0.33
CA TYR A 30 0.71 10.03 1.23
C TYR A 30 2.17 10.48 1.08
N LEU A 31 2.96 9.85 0.20
CA LEU A 31 4.32 10.29 -0.10
C LEU A 31 4.33 11.73 -0.62
N GLY A 32 5.16 12.58 -0.02
CA GLY A 32 5.30 14.00 -0.36
C GLY A 32 4.22 14.91 0.21
N TRP A 33 3.24 14.39 0.96
CA TRP A 33 2.26 15.24 1.64
C TRP A 33 2.92 16.04 2.75
N SER A 34 2.48 17.29 2.91
CA SER A 34 2.87 18.09 4.06
C SER A 34 2.11 17.67 5.31
N ARG A 35 2.65 18.00 6.49
CA ARG A 35 1.94 17.82 7.76
C ARG A 35 0.58 18.52 7.75
N GLN A 36 0.50 19.72 7.16
CA GLN A 36 -0.74 20.47 7.05
C GLN A 36 -1.80 19.74 6.22
N ASP A 37 -1.41 19.13 5.09
CA ASP A 37 -2.33 18.36 4.25
C ASP A 37 -2.89 17.15 5.00
N VAL A 38 -2.05 16.47 5.79
CA VAL A 38 -2.45 15.33 6.62
C VAL A 38 -3.41 15.75 7.73
N GLU A 39 -3.16 16.88 8.38
CA GLU A 39 -4.02 17.39 9.45
C GLU A 39 -5.37 17.89 8.93
N ALA A 40 -5.39 18.42 7.71
CA ALA A 40 -6.61 18.87 7.05
C ALA A 40 -7.54 17.71 6.62
N ASP A 41 -7.00 16.50 6.43
CA ASP A 41 -7.76 15.30 6.06
C ASP A 41 -7.86 14.30 7.23
N TYR A 42 -9.04 14.25 7.85
CA TYR A 42 -9.35 13.33 8.95
C TYR A 42 -9.07 11.85 8.61
N SER A 43 -9.30 11.45 7.36
CA SER A 43 -9.06 10.07 6.91
C SER A 43 -7.58 9.78 6.74
N ALA A 44 -6.79 10.78 6.34
CA ALA A 44 -5.34 10.66 6.20
C ALA A 44 -4.67 10.49 7.56
N ASN A 45 -5.12 11.23 8.58
CA ASN A 45 -4.51 11.26 9.91
C ASN A 45 -4.28 9.84 10.49
N ARG A 46 -5.31 8.98 10.47
CA ARG A 46 -5.21 7.61 11.00
C ARG A 46 -4.23 6.72 10.21
N SER A 47 -4.31 6.75 8.89
CA SER A 47 -3.43 5.93 8.04
C SER A 47 -1.98 6.39 8.14
N VAL A 48 -1.74 7.70 8.07
CA VAL A 48 -0.39 8.30 8.20
C VAL A 48 0.19 7.99 9.58
N HIS A 49 -0.57 8.16 10.65
CA HIS A 49 -0.11 7.82 12.00
C HIS A 49 0.34 6.36 12.10
N THR A 50 -0.42 5.43 11.50
CA THR A 50 -0.05 4.01 11.48
C THR A 50 1.24 3.78 10.69
N ILE A 51 1.39 4.41 9.52
CA ILE A 51 2.58 4.28 8.66
C ILE A 51 3.84 4.81 9.37
N LEU A 52 3.73 5.98 10.01
CA LEU A 52 4.79 6.60 10.82
C LEU A 52 5.16 5.70 11.99
N THR A 53 4.17 5.17 12.71
CA THR A 53 4.39 4.29 13.88
C THR A 53 5.12 3.02 13.51
N ILE A 54 4.84 2.44 12.35
CA ILE A 54 5.56 1.24 11.87
C ILE A 54 6.97 1.62 11.35
N GLY A 55 7.21 2.90 11.05
CA GLY A 55 8.50 3.44 10.62
C GLY A 55 8.76 3.27 9.12
N TYR A 56 7.72 3.25 8.28
CA TYR A 56 7.89 3.21 6.82
C TYR A 56 8.03 4.61 6.19
N MET A 57 7.58 5.64 6.91
CA MET A 57 7.73 7.03 6.51
C MET A 57 8.11 7.86 7.73
N GLU A 58 8.61 9.06 7.48
CA GLU A 58 8.87 10.07 8.49
C GLU A 58 8.64 11.47 7.92
N TYR A 59 8.55 12.47 8.80
CA TYR A 59 8.52 13.87 8.39
C TYR A 59 9.95 14.42 8.32
N VAL A 60 10.35 14.89 7.16
CA VAL A 60 11.57 15.70 6.95
C VAL A 60 11.12 17.03 6.39
N ASP A 61 11.48 18.11 7.08
CA ASP A 61 11.05 19.48 6.74
C ASP A 61 9.52 19.59 6.53
N ASP A 62 8.76 18.97 7.44
CA ASP A 62 7.29 18.85 7.41
C ASP A 62 6.70 18.11 6.19
N ILE A 63 7.52 17.45 5.38
CA ILE A 63 7.10 16.62 4.25
C ILE A 63 7.28 15.14 4.57
N LEU A 64 6.28 14.32 4.23
CA LEU A 64 6.35 12.87 4.37
C LEU A 64 7.29 12.25 3.32
N VAL A 65 8.35 11.62 3.79
CA VAL A 65 9.35 10.91 2.97
C VAL A 65 9.45 9.43 3.37
N LEU A 66 9.99 8.59 2.48
CA LEU A 66 10.26 7.19 2.81
C LEU A 66 11.47 7.09 3.72
N THR A 67 11.40 6.18 4.68
CA THR A 67 12.59 5.67 5.38
C THR A 67 13.24 4.56 4.56
N GLU A 68 14.45 4.13 4.91
CA GLU A 68 15.10 2.94 4.31
C GLU A 68 14.19 1.70 4.35
N LYS A 69 13.49 1.49 5.47
CA LYS A 69 12.50 0.42 5.63
C LYS A 69 11.30 0.61 4.68
N GLY A 70 10.86 1.85 4.49
CA GLY A 70 9.84 2.23 3.53
C GLY A 70 10.25 1.90 2.10
N GLU A 71 11.48 2.22 1.71
CA GLU A 71 12.00 1.90 0.38
C GLU A 71 11.99 0.39 0.11
N LEU A 72 12.46 -0.42 1.06
CA LEU A 72 12.41 -1.89 0.96
C LEU A 72 10.98 -2.43 0.85
N LEU A 73 10.04 -1.89 1.64
CA LEU A 73 8.62 -2.22 1.50
C LEU A 73 8.11 -1.96 0.09
N MET A 74 8.54 -0.86 -0.53
CA MET A 74 8.10 -0.46 -1.86
C MET A 74 8.77 -1.25 -3.00
N GLN A 75 9.92 -1.86 -2.75
CA GLN A 75 10.68 -2.69 -3.71
C GLN A 75 10.19 -4.14 -3.80
N ASN A 76 9.52 -4.67 -2.76
CA ASN A 76 9.10 -6.08 -2.61
C ASN A 76 8.03 -6.61 -3.59
N VAL A 77 7.92 -6.06 -4.80
CA VAL A 77 7.01 -6.53 -5.86
C VAL A 77 7.76 -7.08 -7.09
N MET A 78 9.08 -6.91 -7.19
CA MET A 78 9.84 -7.35 -8.38
C MET A 78 10.49 -8.74 -8.29
N GLU A 79 10.77 -9.28 -7.09
CA GLU A 79 11.56 -10.53 -6.99
C GLU A 79 10.77 -11.85 -7.18
N GLN A 80 9.45 -11.83 -7.32
CA GLN A 80 8.68 -13.06 -7.56
C GLN A 80 8.33 -13.33 -9.04
N GLN A 81 9.10 -12.76 -9.98
CA GLN A 81 9.09 -13.06 -11.41
C GLN A 81 10.50 -13.45 -11.90
N ALA A 82 11.16 -14.38 -11.23
CA ALA A 82 12.17 -15.19 -11.91
C ALA A 82 11.44 -16.40 -12.53
N PRO A 83 11.22 -16.46 -13.86
CA PRO A 83 10.80 -17.70 -14.48
C PRO A 83 11.90 -18.74 -14.27
N ALA A 84 11.51 -19.97 -13.92
CA ALA A 84 12.39 -21.12 -13.82
C ALA A 84 13.20 -21.24 -15.12
N ALA A 85 14.52 -21.25 -14.99
CA ALA A 85 15.39 -21.70 -16.06
C ALA A 85 15.26 -23.22 -16.16
N GLU A 86 14.70 -23.69 -17.27
CA GLU A 86 14.93 -25.03 -17.84
C GLU A 86 14.69 -24.98 -19.36
#